data_AF-A0A1G8HLW7-F1
#
_entry.id   AF-A0A1G8HLW7-F1
#
_cell.length_a   1.000
_cell.length_b   1.000
_cell.length_c   1.000
_cell.angle_alpha   90.00
_cell.angle_beta   90.00
_cell.angle_gamma   90.00
#
_symmetry.space_group_name_H-M   'P 1'
#
loop_
_entity.id
_entity.type
_entity.pdbx_description
1 polymer ?
#
loop_
_entity_poly.entity_id
_entity_poly.type
_entity_poly.pdbx_seq_one_letter_code
_entity_poly.pdbx_strand_id
1 'polypeptide(L)'
;MHAAAQDFPWAEELEKTVVNSLVTSFGLDFLLFKDQKGGNVDTVHNVRNGVWATAAEQQHYEQRGEYDSTPYHQHDNYIATGQQDKTLHAAGVLRDPYRNAVMGAHEQRNLDHVISAKEIHDDAGRVLAGLSGVELANQSSNLQSTHETVNKSKKQAPINEYLQRLPGLISDNEVTLAKDRARLAALPRETPQQQHMARELEDKIRKTENKITELKAVDPDAMRKRDAEARAPYEQQINHTYYTSSKFFHQTASAAGAAGLAMGTRQMLGMVMAEVWFELREQLPALLDKLKHQFSFEAFVDSITASLKGIWERVQRRFSDFLVAFKDGLFAGILGSLTTTVFNILATTQVMAIKIIREVWGQLVKAIKLMIFNPDQLSFVELCQAVTSLLSVGAATVVGSMAYAQLLPVCSFPFGAELAAFASALVTGVITLGLNYFLLHSGVALKLWAFIESLPPHAGTIKQFQAINAELDRYLAELSRLEFNLDVDELQAFSLELQSCNDELQRSVVLQQEVQARGIELPFEIGNAASTRNWLTSLV
;
A
#
# COMPACT_ATOMS: atom_id res chain seq x y z
N MET A 1 38.68 -6.10 -22.74
CA MET A 1 37.70 -6.11 -21.64
C MET A 1 38.31 -5.64 -20.32
N HIS A 2 39.50 -6.12 -19.92
CA HIS A 2 40.17 -5.70 -18.67
C HIS A 2 40.49 -4.19 -18.62
N ALA A 3 41.07 -3.62 -19.68
CA ALA A 3 41.35 -2.17 -19.77
C ALA A 3 40.08 -1.30 -19.62
N ALA A 4 39.00 -1.65 -20.33
CA ALA A 4 37.72 -0.93 -20.22
C ALA A 4 37.06 -1.03 -18.82
N ALA A 5 37.34 -2.09 -18.06
CA ALA A 5 36.82 -2.26 -16.69
C ALA A 5 37.63 -1.49 -15.63
N GLN A 6 38.91 -1.18 -15.91
CA GLN A 6 39.75 -0.34 -15.05
C GLN A 6 39.34 1.14 -15.11
N ASP A 7 38.79 1.60 -16.24
CA ASP A 7 38.32 2.97 -16.46
C ASP A 7 36.84 3.17 -16.07
N PHE A 8 36.17 2.13 -15.55
CA PHE A 8 34.77 2.22 -15.13
C PHE A 8 34.60 3.04 -13.83
N PRO A 9 33.61 3.96 -13.73
CA PRO A 9 33.49 4.89 -12.61
C PRO A 9 32.83 4.24 -11.38
N TRP A 10 33.52 3.27 -10.77
CA TRP A 10 33.01 2.52 -9.60
C TRP A 10 32.63 3.40 -8.40
N ALA A 11 33.29 4.54 -8.23
CA ALA A 11 32.96 5.51 -7.19
C ALA A 11 31.60 6.20 -7.44
N GLU A 12 31.21 6.41 -8.69
CA GLU A 12 29.90 7.01 -9.05
C GLU A 12 28.74 6.03 -8.82
N GLU A 13 28.96 4.72 -9.03
CA GLU A 13 27.95 3.70 -8.74
C GLU A 13 27.73 3.52 -7.22
N LEU A 14 28.80 3.66 -6.43
CA LEU A 14 28.69 3.74 -4.98
C LEU A 14 27.87 4.96 -4.56
N GLU A 15 28.11 6.11 -5.19
CA GLU A 15 27.38 7.35 -4.93
C GLU A 15 25.88 7.19 -5.19
N LYS A 16 25.47 6.61 -6.34
CA LYS A 16 24.06 6.35 -6.63
C LYS A 16 23.40 5.52 -5.55
N THR A 17 24.07 4.47 -5.09
CA THR A 17 23.54 3.55 -4.07
C THR A 17 23.36 4.24 -2.71
N VAL A 18 24.37 4.99 -2.27
CA VAL A 18 24.35 5.67 -0.96
C VAL A 18 23.40 6.86 -0.95
N VAL A 19 23.37 7.66 -2.04
CA VAL A 19 22.44 8.79 -2.18
C VAL A 19 21.00 8.29 -2.26
N ASN A 20 20.71 7.22 -3.01
CA ASN A 20 19.38 6.63 -3.04
C ASN A 20 18.95 6.15 -1.65
N SER A 21 19.84 5.52 -0.88
CA SER A 21 19.57 5.13 0.50
C SER A 21 19.30 6.34 1.39
N LEU A 22 20.07 7.44 1.28
CA LEU A 22 19.83 8.68 2.04
C LEU A 22 18.45 9.28 1.74
N VAL A 23 18.12 9.43 0.45
CA VAL A 23 16.88 10.06 0.00
C VAL A 23 15.66 9.26 0.43
N THR A 24 15.68 7.94 0.20
CA THR A 24 14.56 7.04 0.53
C THR A 24 14.42 6.82 2.03
N SER A 25 15.52 6.64 2.75
CA SER A 25 15.50 6.30 4.18
C SER A 25 15.23 7.51 5.06
N PHE A 26 15.68 8.70 4.69
CA PHE A 26 15.43 9.90 5.49
C PHE A 26 14.30 10.77 4.95
N GLY A 27 13.59 10.33 3.90
CA GLY A 27 12.37 10.98 3.44
C GLY A 27 12.63 12.41 2.95
N LEU A 28 13.71 12.60 2.19
CA LEU A 28 13.92 13.85 1.44
C LEU A 28 12.89 14.04 0.31
N ASP A 29 12.04 13.03 0.08
CA ASP A 29 10.86 13.08 -0.76
C ASP A 29 9.60 13.06 0.12
N PHE A 30 8.97 14.22 0.29
CA PHE A 30 7.93 14.51 1.30
C PHE A 30 6.57 13.81 1.05
N LEU A 31 6.45 13.05 -0.05
CA LEU A 31 5.16 12.59 -0.59
C LEU A 31 4.84 11.11 -0.35
N LEU A 32 5.72 10.35 0.33
CA LEU A 32 5.59 8.87 0.41
C LEU A 32 5.07 8.33 1.74
N PHE A 33 4.67 9.18 2.70
CA PHE A 33 4.12 8.68 3.95
C PHE A 33 2.63 8.39 3.82
N LYS A 34 2.28 7.11 3.99
CA LYS A 34 0.89 6.67 4.20
C LYS A 34 0.42 7.23 5.53
N ASP A 35 -0.48 8.21 5.48
CA ASP A 35 -1.25 8.63 6.64
C ASP A 35 -1.89 7.41 7.29
N GLN A 36 -1.72 7.28 8.61
CA GLN A 36 -2.46 6.29 9.38
C GLN A 36 -3.96 6.53 9.16
N LYS A 37 -4.72 5.45 8.98
CA LYS A 37 -6.17 5.51 8.80
C LYS A 37 -6.80 6.11 10.05
N GLY A 38 -7.16 7.39 9.99
CA GLY A 38 -7.77 8.14 11.10
C GLY A 38 -6.92 9.30 11.66
N GLY A 39 -5.64 9.42 11.28
CA GLY A 39 -4.74 10.46 11.78
C GLY A 39 -4.31 10.28 13.25
N ASN A 40 -3.51 11.21 13.76
CA ASN A 40 -2.92 11.16 15.11
C ASN A 40 -3.80 11.82 16.20
N VAL A 41 -5.04 12.21 15.87
CA VAL A 41 -5.97 12.92 16.77
C VAL A 41 -7.35 12.29 16.61
N ASP A 42 -8.05 12.10 17.74
CA ASP A 42 -9.42 11.59 17.72
C ASP A 42 -10.36 12.59 17.02
N THR A 43 -11.30 12.07 16.23
CA THR A 43 -12.35 12.89 15.60
C THR A 43 -13.70 12.24 15.85
N VAL A 44 -14.75 13.05 15.93
CA VAL A 44 -16.14 12.56 16.12
C VAL A 44 -16.49 11.51 15.05
N HIS A 45 -16.06 11.72 13.81
CA HIS A 45 -16.28 10.78 12.72
C HIS A 45 -15.56 9.45 12.95
N ASN A 46 -14.27 9.47 13.31
CA ASN A 46 -13.48 8.25 13.47
C ASN A 46 -13.95 7.42 14.66
N VAL A 47 -14.21 8.05 15.81
CA VAL A 47 -14.61 7.32 17.03
C VAL A 47 -15.98 6.65 16.88
N ARG A 48 -16.91 7.26 16.14
CA ARG A 48 -18.21 6.66 15.81
C ARG A 48 -18.09 5.45 14.87
N ASN A 49 -17.00 5.38 14.11
CA ASN A 49 -16.65 4.23 13.28
C ASN A 49 -15.73 3.23 14.01
N GLY A 50 -15.52 3.40 15.31
CA GLY A 50 -14.67 2.52 16.13
C GLY A 50 -13.16 2.69 15.90
N VAL A 51 -12.75 3.79 15.28
CA VAL A 51 -11.33 4.12 15.06
C VAL A 51 -10.90 5.20 16.05
N TRP A 52 -9.98 4.85 16.93
CA TRP A 52 -9.46 5.73 17.99
C TRP A 52 -7.98 6.02 17.75
N ALA A 53 -7.61 7.30 17.83
CA ALA A 53 -6.22 7.74 17.79
C ALA A 53 -5.55 7.58 19.16
N THR A 54 -6.31 7.70 20.25
CA THR A 54 -5.78 7.54 21.62
C THR A 54 -6.49 6.44 22.41
N ALA A 55 -5.70 5.58 23.06
CA ALA A 55 -6.22 4.51 23.92
C ALA A 55 -7.01 5.04 25.13
N ALA A 56 -6.65 6.24 25.62
CA ALA A 56 -7.34 6.88 26.74
C ALA A 56 -8.80 7.23 26.41
N GLU A 57 -9.06 7.75 25.21
CA GLU A 57 -10.43 8.07 24.77
C GLU A 57 -11.26 6.82 24.48
N GLN A 58 -10.63 5.79 23.92
CA GLN A 58 -11.27 4.48 23.77
C GLN A 58 -11.69 3.91 25.13
N GLN A 59 -10.78 3.92 26.10
CA GLN A 59 -11.06 3.44 27.46
C GLN A 59 -12.14 4.26 28.14
N HIS A 60 -12.12 5.59 27.99
CA HIS A 60 -13.16 6.47 28.53
C HIS A 60 -14.55 6.14 27.96
N TYR A 61 -14.63 5.82 26.66
CA TYR A 61 -15.87 5.35 26.03
C TYR A 61 -16.33 3.98 26.52
N GLU A 62 -15.40 3.04 26.68
CA GLU A 62 -15.69 1.71 27.24
C GLU A 62 -16.19 1.81 28.69
N GLN A 63 -15.72 2.80 29.45
CA GLN A 63 -16.09 3.06 30.84
C GLN A 63 -17.31 3.97 31.02
N ARG A 64 -18.03 4.32 29.95
CA ARG A 64 -19.22 5.20 30.02
C ARG A 64 -20.38 4.68 30.87
N GLY A 65 -20.34 3.41 31.25
CA GLY A 65 -21.37 2.73 32.03
C GLY A 65 -22.50 2.15 31.18
N GLU A 66 -23.29 1.27 31.80
CA GLU A 66 -24.48 0.70 31.19
C GLU A 66 -25.61 1.74 31.08
N TYR A 67 -26.47 1.60 30.07
CA TYR A 67 -27.60 2.48 29.88
C TYR A 67 -28.67 2.26 30.97
N ASP A 68 -28.97 3.31 31.73
CA ASP A 68 -30.13 3.39 32.63
C ASP A 68 -31.13 4.42 32.11
N SER A 69 -32.37 3.99 31.88
CA SER A 69 -33.44 4.87 31.40
C SER A 69 -34.01 5.83 32.45
N THR A 70 -33.81 5.53 33.73
CA THR A 70 -34.39 6.28 34.86
C THR A 70 -34.05 7.77 34.84
N PRO A 71 -32.78 8.21 34.77
CA PRO A 71 -32.43 9.62 34.79
C PRO A 71 -32.99 10.38 33.57
N TYR A 72 -33.14 9.70 32.43
CA TYR A 72 -33.68 10.32 31.22
C TYR A 72 -35.16 10.69 31.36
N HIS A 73 -35.95 9.91 32.11
CA HIS A 73 -37.39 10.14 32.29
C HIS A 73 -37.72 10.96 33.55
N GLN A 74 -36.77 11.11 34.47
CA GLN A 74 -36.91 11.95 35.67
C GLN A 74 -36.44 13.39 35.43
N HIS A 75 -35.89 13.69 34.26
CA HIS A 75 -35.39 15.03 33.93
C HIS A 75 -36.53 16.06 33.89
N ASP A 76 -36.29 17.25 34.47
CA ASP A 76 -37.30 18.31 34.61
C ASP A 76 -37.95 18.69 33.28
N ASN A 77 -37.17 18.82 32.20
CA ASN A 77 -37.72 19.16 30.88
C ASN A 77 -38.62 18.06 30.29
N TYR A 78 -38.32 16.78 30.56
CA TYR A 78 -39.16 15.66 30.13
C TYR A 78 -40.52 15.71 30.82
N ILE A 79 -40.50 15.93 32.14
CA ILE A 79 -41.70 16.05 32.96
C ILE A 79 -42.52 17.27 32.53
N ALA A 80 -41.88 18.43 32.37
CA ALA A 80 -42.53 19.68 31.97
C ALA A 80 -43.18 19.57 30.58
N THR A 81 -42.44 19.03 29.60
CA THR A 81 -42.96 18.81 28.24
C THR A 81 -44.13 17.83 28.27
N GLY A 82 -44.04 16.75 29.05
CA GLY A 82 -45.13 15.81 29.23
C GLY A 82 -46.40 16.44 29.83
N GLN A 83 -46.27 17.38 30.77
CA GLN A 83 -47.39 18.11 31.36
C GLN A 83 -48.01 19.12 30.36
N GLN A 84 -47.17 19.82 29.60
CA GLN A 84 -47.62 20.73 28.55
C GLN A 84 -48.40 19.97 27.47
N ASP A 85 -47.86 18.86 26.96
CA ASP A 85 -48.48 18.06 25.92
C ASP A 85 -49.81 17.44 26.40
N LYS A 86 -49.90 17.06 27.68
CA LYS A 86 -51.17 16.63 28.28
C LYS A 86 -52.25 17.72 28.20
N THR A 87 -51.88 18.98 28.42
CA THR A 87 -52.80 20.12 28.33
C THR A 87 -53.23 20.36 26.88
N LEU A 88 -52.30 20.31 25.93
CA LEU A 88 -52.59 20.45 24.50
C LEU A 88 -53.48 19.32 23.96
N HIS A 89 -53.28 18.10 24.48
CA HIS A 89 -54.08 16.93 24.11
C HIS A 89 -55.51 17.06 24.63
N ALA A 90 -55.70 17.49 25.87
CA ALA A 90 -57.02 17.76 26.45
C ALA A 90 -57.77 18.87 25.68
N ALA A 91 -57.04 19.85 25.13
CA ALA A 91 -57.59 20.91 24.30
C ALA A 91 -57.84 20.48 22.83
N GLY A 92 -57.49 19.26 22.44
CA GLY A 92 -57.69 18.75 21.07
C GLY A 92 -56.79 19.38 20.01
N VAL A 93 -55.64 19.92 20.41
CA VAL A 93 -54.70 20.64 19.51
C VAL A 93 -53.30 20.02 19.46
N LEU A 94 -53.04 18.95 20.24
CA LEU A 94 -51.74 18.29 20.22
C LEU A 94 -51.53 17.57 18.87
N ARG A 95 -50.49 17.99 18.15
CA ARG A 95 -50.08 17.36 16.88
C ARG A 95 -49.11 16.21 17.14
N ASP A 96 -49.31 15.10 16.44
CA ASP A 96 -48.41 13.95 16.36
C ASP A 96 -47.69 13.96 15.00
N PRO A 97 -46.43 14.43 14.94
CA PRO A 97 -45.67 14.50 13.71
C PRO A 97 -45.34 13.14 13.11
N TYR A 98 -45.34 12.04 13.88
CA TYR A 98 -45.07 10.71 13.34
C TYR A 98 -46.23 10.16 12.53
N ARG A 99 -47.46 10.63 12.76
CA ARG A 99 -48.67 10.27 12.00
C ARG A 99 -49.19 11.42 11.13
N ASN A 100 -48.54 12.59 11.21
CA ASN A 100 -48.97 13.84 10.56
C ASN A 100 -50.44 14.20 10.87
N ALA A 101 -50.89 13.96 12.10
CA ALA A 101 -52.29 14.12 12.53
C ALA A 101 -52.39 14.85 13.87
N VAL A 102 -53.58 15.37 14.18
CA VAL A 102 -53.91 15.85 15.54
C VAL A 102 -54.39 14.67 16.37
N MET A 103 -53.87 14.51 17.57
CA MET A 103 -54.23 13.40 18.44
C MET A 103 -55.70 13.49 18.88
N GLY A 104 -56.43 12.39 18.74
CA GLY A 104 -57.81 12.29 19.19
C GLY A 104 -57.92 12.31 20.72
N ALA A 105 -58.98 12.88 21.27
CA ALA A 105 -59.18 12.99 22.72
C ALA A 105 -59.23 11.62 23.46
N HIS A 106 -59.56 10.54 22.73
CA HIS A 106 -59.65 9.17 23.26
C HIS A 106 -58.32 8.38 23.10
N GLU A 107 -57.36 8.90 22.34
CA GLU A 107 -56.08 8.24 22.10
C GLU A 107 -55.20 8.29 23.35
N GLN A 108 -54.30 7.33 23.49
CA GLN A 108 -53.30 7.32 24.57
C GLN A 108 -51.98 7.91 24.05
N ARG A 109 -51.41 8.85 24.81
CA ARG A 109 -50.20 9.60 24.44
C ARG A 109 -49.00 9.13 25.26
N ASN A 110 -47.86 8.97 24.59
CA ASN A 110 -46.54 8.88 25.22
C ASN A 110 -45.62 10.00 24.70
N LEU A 111 -44.65 10.41 25.52
CA LEU A 111 -43.55 11.29 25.11
C LEU A 111 -42.36 10.43 24.66
N ASP A 112 -41.91 10.62 23.43
CA ASP A 112 -40.78 9.90 22.83
C ASP A 112 -39.51 10.77 22.86
N HIS A 113 -38.37 10.10 23.02
CA HIS A 113 -37.07 10.66 22.64
C HIS A 113 -36.84 10.32 21.15
N VAL A 114 -36.89 11.32 20.28
CA VAL A 114 -36.81 11.16 18.81
C VAL A 114 -35.57 10.34 18.44
N ILE A 115 -34.40 10.86 18.79
CA ILE A 115 -33.15 10.10 18.95
C ILE A 115 -33.25 9.40 20.30
N SER A 116 -33.15 8.07 20.31
CA SER A 116 -33.41 7.32 21.54
C SER A 116 -32.37 7.65 22.61
N ALA A 117 -32.79 7.70 23.88
CA ALA A 117 -31.89 7.93 25.00
C ALA A 117 -30.72 6.92 25.04
N LYS A 118 -30.96 5.68 24.60
CA LYS A 118 -29.91 4.66 24.46
C LYS A 118 -28.93 5.01 23.34
N GLU A 119 -29.42 5.45 22.18
CA GLU A 119 -28.56 5.86 21.06
C GLU A 119 -27.64 7.02 21.48
N ILE A 120 -28.17 8.01 22.19
CA ILE A 120 -27.38 9.12 22.74
C ILE A 120 -26.39 8.63 23.80
N HIS A 121 -26.82 7.75 24.71
CA HIS A 121 -25.94 7.15 25.71
C HIS A 121 -24.73 6.45 25.09
N ASP A 122 -24.96 5.71 24.01
CA ASP A 122 -23.92 4.94 23.30
C ASP A 122 -23.20 5.75 22.20
N ASP A 123 -23.47 7.03 22.03
CA ASP A 123 -22.76 7.83 21.02
C ASP A 123 -21.31 8.13 21.44
N ALA A 124 -20.35 7.52 20.74
CA ALA A 124 -18.93 7.77 20.94
C ALA A 124 -18.54 9.24 20.74
N GLY A 125 -19.20 9.95 19.82
CA GLY A 125 -18.99 11.38 19.59
C GLY A 125 -19.38 12.23 20.80
N ARG A 126 -20.52 11.91 21.44
CA ARG A 126 -20.95 12.55 22.68
C ARG A 126 -19.92 12.34 23.80
N VAL A 127 -19.48 11.10 23.99
CA VAL A 127 -18.52 10.77 25.06
C VAL A 127 -17.19 11.47 24.83
N LEU A 128 -16.71 11.48 23.58
CA LEU A 128 -15.50 12.20 23.19
C LEU A 128 -15.59 13.71 23.50
N ALA A 129 -16.76 14.30 23.22
CA ALA A 129 -17.08 15.71 23.52
C ALA A 129 -17.32 15.99 25.02
N GLY A 130 -17.42 14.95 25.86
CA GLY A 130 -17.68 15.08 27.30
C GLY A 130 -19.09 15.59 27.63
N LEU A 131 -20.07 15.40 26.73
CA LEU A 131 -21.44 15.89 26.91
C LEU A 131 -22.32 14.89 27.67
N SER A 132 -23.22 15.42 28.51
CA SER A 132 -24.20 14.61 29.26
C SER A 132 -25.26 14.02 28.31
N GLY A 133 -25.40 12.68 28.32
CA GLY A 133 -26.43 12.01 27.53
C GLY A 133 -27.84 12.39 27.99
N VAL A 134 -28.04 12.55 29.30
CA VAL A 134 -29.34 12.90 29.91
C VAL A 134 -29.79 14.29 29.46
N GLU A 135 -28.89 15.27 29.45
CA GLU A 135 -29.20 16.64 29.02
C GLU A 135 -29.52 16.67 27.52
N LEU A 136 -28.69 16.04 26.69
CA LEU A 136 -28.88 16.00 25.24
C LEU A 136 -30.18 15.31 24.84
N ALA A 137 -30.49 14.18 25.47
CA ALA A 137 -31.72 13.44 25.20
C ALA A 137 -32.97 14.25 25.55
N ASN A 138 -32.90 15.07 26.60
CA ASN A 138 -34.04 15.84 27.08
C ASN A 138 -34.09 17.27 26.54
N GLN A 139 -33.40 17.58 25.44
CA GLN A 139 -33.60 18.84 24.73
C GLN A 139 -34.98 18.87 24.07
N SER A 140 -35.62 20.04 24.02
CA SER A 140 -36.95 20.19 23.38
C SER A 140 -36.95 19.82 21.90
N SER A 141 -35.80 19.87 21.22
CA SER A 141 -35.61 19.36 19.85
C SER A 141 -35.77 17.84 19.73
N ASN A 142 -35.51 17.10 20.82
CA ASN A 142 -35.51 15.64 20.85
C ASN A 142 -36.73 15.03 21.56
N LEU A 143 -37.64 15.84 22.09
CA LEU A 143 -38.85 15.39 22.76
C LEU A 143 -40.06 15.51 21.84
N GLN A 144 -40.79 14.41 21.64
CA GLN A 144 -41.94 14.38 20.75
C GLN A 144 -43.07 13.49 21.28
N SER A 145 -44.25 14.06 21.55
CA SER A 145 -45.42 13.24 21.84
C SER A 145 -45.93 12.51 20.60
N THR A 146 -46.32 11.26 20.79
CA THR A 146 -46.92 10.40 19.76
C THR A 146 -47.90 9.40 20.38
N HIS A 147 -48.64 8.70 19.53
CA HIS A 147 -49.54 7.62 19.96
C HIS A 147 -48.78 6.50 20.70
N GLU A 148 -49.35 5.99 21.79
CA GLU A 148 -48.76 4.97 22.65
C GLU A 148 -48.29 3.73 21.87
N THR A 149 -49.10 3.25 20.91
CA THR A 149 -48.74 2.13 20.02
C THR A 149 -47.45 2.38 19.23
N VAL A 150 -47.30 3.59 18.67
CA VAL A 150 -46.12 3.98 17.88
C VAL A 150 -44.90 4.01 18.79
N ASN A 151 -44.99 4.72 19.92
CA ASN A 151 -43.91 4.81 20.90
C ASN A 151 -43.47 3.43 21.44
N LYS A 152 -44.43 2.59 21.87
CA LYS A 152 -44.14 1.26 22.44
C LYS A 152 -43.61 0.26 21.40
N SER A 153 -43.87 0.49 20.11
CA SER A 153 -43.32 -0.36 19.04
C SER A 153 -41.94 0.09 18.57
N LYS A 154 -41.64 1.41 18.61
CA LYS A 154 -40.30 1.98 18.38
C LYS A 154 -39.30 1.57 19.45
N LYS A 155 -39.67 1.66 20.73
CA LYS A 155 -38.77 1.39 21.87
C LYS A 155 -37.49 2.23 21.77
N GLN A 156 -36.32 1.59 21.85
CA GLN A 156 -34.99 2.20 21.80
C GLN A 156 -34.41 2.23 20.37
N ALA A 157 -35.14 1.75 19.37
CA ALA A 157 -34.63 1.66 18.01
C ALA A 157 -34.49 3.05 17.37
N PRO A 158 -33.39 3.32 16.65
CA PRO A 158 -33.29 4.46 15.75
C PRO A 158 -34.45 4.47 14.75
N ILE A 159 -34.88 5.66 14.33
CA ILE A 159 -36.06 5.82 13.46
C ILE A 159 -35.95 5.01 12.16
N ASN A 160 -34.77 5.00 11.52
CA ASN A 160 -34.58 4.22 10.29
C ASN A 160 -34.69 2.71 10.52
N GLU A 161 -34.17 2.19 11.64
CA GLU A 161 -34.30 0.77 11.99
C GLU A 161 -35.77 0.42 12.30
N TYR A 162 -36.47 1.29 13.02
CA TYR A 162 -37.91 1.13 13.28
C TYR A 162 -38.73 1.09 12.00
N LEU A 163 -38.50 2.05 11.09
CA LEU A 163 -39.22 2.12 9.81
C LEU A 163 -38.94 0.92 8.90
N GLN A 164 -37.73 0.35 8.95
CA GLN A 164 -37.42 -0.90 8.25
C GLN A 164 -38.19 -2.10 8.83
N ARG A 165 -38.36 -2.16 10.15
CA ARG A 165 -39.12 -3.21 10.85
C ARG A 165 -40.64 -3.04 10.77
N LEU A 166 -41.13 -1.82 10.54
CA LEU A 166 -42.55 -1.48 10.62
C LEU A 166 -43.46 -2.34 9.70
N PRO A 167 -43.12 -2.58 8.42
CA PRO A 167 -43.93 -3.45 7.56
C PRO A 167 -44.05 -4.88 8.10
N GLY A 168 -42.96 -5.44 8.63
CA GLY A 168 -42.95 -6.76 9.26
C GLY A 168 -43.83 -6.79 10.51
N LEU A 169 -43.72 -5.77 11.37
CA LEU A 169 -44.60 -5.62 12.54
C LEU A 169 -46.07 -5.58 12.14
N ILE A 170 -46.44 -4.84 11.09
CA ILE A 170 -47.83 -4.78 10.61
C ILE A 170 -48.28 -6.17 10.15
N SER A 171 -47.48 -6.84 9.31
CA SER A 171 -47.79 -8.16 8.77
C SER A 171 -47.96 -9.22 9.87
N ASP A 172 -47.09 -9.23 10.88
CA ASP A 172 -47.18 -10.16 12.01
C ASP A 172 -48.48 -9.98 12.82
N ASN A 173 -48.91 -8.72 13.02
CA ASN A 173 -50.17 -8.43 13.69
C ASN A 173 -51.37 -8.79 12.80
N GLU A 174 -51.30 -8.60 11.48
CA GLU A 174 -52.36 -9.02 10.53
C GLU A 174 -52.53 -10.54 10.49
N VAL A 175 -51.44 -11.30 10.49
CA VAL A 175 -51.47 -12.77 10.59
C VAL A 175 -52.09 -13.20 11.92
N THR A 176 -51.72 -12.56 13.02
CA THR A 176 -52.30 -12.83 14.35
C THR A 176 -53.79 -12.53 14.36
N LEU A 177 -54.20 -11.40 13.78
CA LEU A 177 -55.61 -11.00 13.66
C LEU A 177 -56.42 -12.02 12.84
N ALA A 178 -55.89 -12.49 11.71
CA ALA A 178 -56.56 -13.50 10.89
C ALA A 178 -56.75 -14.82 11.66
N LYS A 179 -55.74 -15.27 12.41
CA LYS A 179 -55.82 -16.46 13.26
C LYS A 179 -56.85 -16.31 14.37
N ASP A 180 -56.86 -15.16 15.05
CA ASP A 180 -57.80 -14.89 16.14
C ASP A 180 -59.25 -14.80 15.61
N ARG A 181 -59.47 -14.20 14.44
CA ARG A 181 -60.79 -14.16 13.77
C ARG A 181 -61.27 -15.56 13.38
N ALA A 182 -60.40 -16.40 12.83
CA ALA A 182 -60.73 -17.79 12.52
C ALA A 182 -61.07 -18.59 13.79
N ARG A 183 -60.32 -18.38 14.87
CA ARG A 183 -60.59 -18.99 16.18
C ARG A 183 -61.93 -18.54 16.76
N LEU A 184 -62.29 -17.26 16.61
CA LEU A 184 -63.56 -16.72 17.08
C LEU A 184 -64.74 -17.33 16.32
N ALA A 185 -64.61 -17.50 15.00
CA ALA A 185 -65.65 -18.12 14.16
C ALA A 185 -65.89 -19.60 14.51
N ALA A 186 -64.85 -20.31 14.95
CA ALA A 186 -64.93 -21.72 15.33
C ALA A 186 -65.32 -21.96 16.81
N LEU A 187 -65.48 -20.90 17.62
CA LEU A 187 -65.71 -21.03 19.06
C LEU A 187 -67.20 -21.27 19.37
N PRO A 188 -67.57 -22.37 20.07
CA PRO A 188 -68.94 -22.59 20.53
C PRO A 188 -69.38 -21.48 21.50
N ARG A 189 -70.70 -21.21 21.61
CA ARG A 189 -71.27 -20.11 22.44
C ARG A 189 -72.42 -20.54 23.36
N GLU A 190 -72.51 -21.82 23.66
CA GLU A 190 -73.65 -22.42 24.36
C GLU A 190 -73.57 -22.28 25.88
N THR A 191 -72.36 -22.21 26.45
CA THR A 191 -72.17 -22.05 27.91
C THR A 191 -71.74 -20.64 28.30
N PRO A 192 -72.02 -20.18 29.54
CA PRO A 192 -71.52 -18.90 30.04
C PRO A 192 -69.99 -18.76 29.96
N GLN A 193 -69.26 -19.87 30.16
CA GLN A 193 -67.80 -19.91 30.04
C GLN A 193 -67.36 -19.68 28.58
N GLN A 194 -68.01 -20.33 27.62
CA GLN A 194 -67.77 -20.15 26.20
C GLN A 194 -68.08 -18.72 25.73
N GLN A 195 -69.18 -18.13 26.22
CA GLN A 195 -69.52 -16.72 25.94
C GLN A 195 -68.53 -15.73 26.55
N HIS A 196 -67.96 -16.04 27.72
CA HIS A 196 -66.89 -15.23 28.30
C HIS A 196 -65.61 -15.29 27.45
N MET A 197 -65.18 -16.49 27.05
CA MET A 197 -64.02 -16.68 26.17
C MET A 197 -64.20 -15.98 24.81
N ALA A 198 -65.41 -15.99 24.26
CA ALA A 198 -65.73 -15.27 23.03
C ALA A 198 -65.53 -13.75 23.20
N ARG A 199 -66.01 -13.18 24.31
CA ARG A 199 -65.84 -11.74 24.63
C ARG A 199 -64.38 -11.36 24.83
N GLU A 200 -63.58 -12.18 25.51
CA GLU A 200 -62.14 -11.94 25.66
C GLU A 200 -61.41 -11.96 24.31
N LEU A 201 -61.80 -12.87 23.41
CA LEU A 201 -61.21 -12.96 22.08
C LEU A 201 -61.67 -11.81 21.18
N GLU A 202 -62.93 -11.38 21.26
CA GLU A 202 -63.44 -10.17 20.59
C GLU A 202 -62.69 -8.91 21.05
N ASP A 203 -62.45 -8.78 22.36
CA ASP A 203 -61.64 -7.70 22.93
C ASP A 203 -60.20 -7.72 22.43
N LYS A 204 -59.59 -8.91 22.33
CA LYS A 204 -58.23 -9.09 21.78
C LYS A 204 -58.17 -8.73 20.30
N ILE A 205 -59.16 -9.14 19.51
CA ILE A 205 -59.29 -8.79 18.09
C ILE A 205 -59.38 -7.28 17.94
N ARG A 206 -60.29 -6.63 18.68
CA ARG A 206 -60.44 -5.16 18.67
C ARG A 206 -59.14 -4.44 19.00
N LYS A 207 -58.42 -4.88 20.04
CA LYS A 207 -57.10 -4.30 20.41
C LYS A 207 -56.07 -4.48 19.30
N THR A 208 -56.09 -5.62 18.62
CA THR A 208 -55.15 -5.92 17.51
C THR A 208 -55.47 -5.12 16.26
N GLU A 209 -56.76 -4.95 15.92
CA GLU A 209 -57.23 -4.09 14.83
C GLU A 209 -56.83 -2.63 15.04
N ASN A 210 -57.06 -2.11 16.25
CA ASN A 210 -56.63 -0.76 16.62
C ASN A 210 -55.11 -0.63 16.49
N LYS A 211 -54.34 -1.59 17.01
CA LYS A 211 -52.88 -1.58 16.89
C LYS A 211 -52.41 -1.56 15.42
N ILE A 212 -53.00 -2.36 14.54
CA ILE A 212 -52.67 -2.36 13.11
C ILE A 212 -52.98 -1.00 12.48
N THR A 213 -54.15 -0.44 12.82
CA THR A 213 -54.57 0.88 12.32
C THR A 213 -53.57 1.96 12.70
N GLU A 214 -53.15 2.02 13.96
CA GLU A 214 -52.17 3.00 14.43
C GLU A 214 -50.77 2.81 13.81
N LEU A 215 -50.34 1.56 13.61
CA LEU A 215 -49.05 1.29 12.95
C LEU A 215 -49.09 1.68 11.47
N LYS A 216 -50.21 1.48 10.78
CA LYS A 216 -50.40 1.91 9.38
C LYS A 216 -50.54 3.43 9.24
N ALA A 217 -50.93 4.11 10.30
CA ALA A 217 -51.04 5.57 10.33
C ALA A 217 -49.68 6.29 10.47
N VAL A 218 -48.59 5.56 10.75
CA VAL A 218 -47.24 6.14 10.76
C VAL A 218 -46.88 6.65 9.37
N ASP A 219 -46.45 7.91 9.31
CA ASP A 219 -45.91 8.58 8.13
C ASP A 219 -44.37 8.47 8.17
N PRO A 220 -43.76 7.60 7.34
CA PRO A 220 -42.31 7.38 7.36
C PRO A 220 -41.51 8.63 7.04
N ASP A 221 -42.02 9.50 6.16
CA ASP A 221 -41.29 10.69 5.72
C ASP A 221 -41.37 11.79 6.77
N ALA A 222 -42.53 11.96 7.42
CA ALA A 222 -42.66 12.87 8.55
C ALA A 222 -41.79 12.42 9.74
N MET A 223 -41.71 11.11 10.01
CA MET A 223 -40.87 10.56 11.08
C MET A 223 -39.38 10.77 10.80
N ARG A 224 -38.90 10.53 9.56
CA ARG A 224 -37.51 10.84 9.15
C ARG A 224 -37.21 12.34 9.17
N LYS A 225 -38.15 13.17 8.75
CA LYS A 225 -37.99 14.62 8.83
C LYS A 225 -37.79 15.06 10.27
N ARG A 226 -38.59 14.51 11.20
CA ARG A 226 -38.49 14.87 12.61
C ARG A 226 -37.20 14.36 13.25
N ASP A 227 -36.75 13.18 12.85
CA ASP A 227 -35.42 12.63 13.19
C ASP A 227 -34.29 13.57 12.75
N ALA A 228 -34.30 14.03 11.50
CA ALA A 228 -33.30 14.96 10.98
C ALA A 228 -33.31 16.31 11.71
N GLU A 229 -34.48 16.85 12.02
CA GLU A 229 -34.65 18.08 12.79
C GLU A 229 -34.13 17.96 14.24
N ALA A 230 -34.27 16.78 14.87
CA ALA A 230 -33.71 16.50 16.18
C ALA A 230 -32.19 16.31 16.15
N ARG A 231 -31.68 15.60 15.12
CA ARG A 231 -30.24 15.30 14.95
C ARG A 231 -29.41 16.51 14.58
N ALA A 232 -29.92 17.45 13.77
CA ALA A 232 -29.15 18.61 13.35
C ALA A 232 -28.55 19.44 14.51
N PRO A 233 -29.33 19.90 15.51
CA PRO A 233 -28.78 20.62 16.66
C PRO A 233 -27.92 19.72 17.58
N TYR A 234 -28.28 18.45 17.73
CA TYR A 234 -27.51 17.46 18.49
C TYR A 234 -26.08 17.30 17.93
N GLU A 235 -25.96 17.07 16.63
CA GLU A 235 -24.69 16.93 15.92
C GLU A 235 -23.89 18.23 15.93
N GLN A 236 -24.55 19.37 15.73
CA GLN A 236 -23.90 20.66 15.79
C GLN A 236 -23.29 20.90 17.17
N GLN A 237 -24.02 20.59 18.25
CA GLN A 237 -23.55 20.78 19.61
C GLN A 237 -22.35 19.87 19.94
N ILE A 238 -22.39 18.59 19.56
CA ILE A 238 -21.27 17.66 19.75
C ILE A 238 -20.02 18.17 19.03
N ASN A 239 -20.14 18.46 17.73
CA ASN A 239 -19.01 18.88 16.92
C ASN A 239 -18.46 20.23 17.39
N HIS A 240 -19.33 21.20 17.69
CA HIS A 240 -18.89 22.49 18.20
C HIS A 240 -18.17 22.35 19.54
N THR A 241 -18.76 21.62 20.49
CA THR A 241 -18.16 21.43 21.82
C THR A 241 -16.81 20.75 21.72
N TYR A 242 -16.68 19.68 20.93
CA TYR A 242 -15.41 18.95 20.83
C TYR A 242 -14.35 19.73 20.06
N TYR A 243 -14.62 20.16 18.83
CA TYR A 243 -13.59 20.76 17.97
C TYR A 243 -13.17 22.18 18.39
N THR A 244 -13.96 22.84 19.25
CA THR A 244 -13.55 24.13 19.87
C THR A 244 -13.00 23.95 21.29
N SER A 245 -12.96 22.72 21.81
CA SER A 245 -12.45 22.46 23.15
C SER A 245 -10.94 22.62 23.26
N SER A 246 -10.48 22.98 24.46
CA SER A 246 -9.07 22.92 24.83
C SER A 246 -8.50 21.50 24.72
N LYS A 247 -9.33 20.47 24.94
CA LYS A 247 -8.96 19.06 24.79
C LYS A 247 -8.52 18.74 23.36
N PHE A 248 -9.36 19.04 22.37
CA PHE A 248 -9.01 18.84 20.96
C PHE A 248 -7.78 19.65 20.58
N PHE A 249 -7.73 20.94 20.94
CA PHE A 249 -6.58 21.79 20.62
C PHE A 249 -5.27 21.29 21.26
N HIS A 250 -5.32 20.80 22.51
CA HIS A 250 -4.14 20.25 23.19
C HIS A 250 -3.67 18.94 22.52
N GLN A 251 -4.60 18.05 22.15
CA GLN A 251 -4.27 16.83 21.41
C GLN A 251 -3.67 17.16 20.03
N THR A 252 -4.27 18.09 19.29
CA THR A 252 -3.74 18.54 18.00
C THR A 252 -2.37 19.20 18.14
N ALA A 253 -2.18 20.09 19.12
CA ALA A 253 -0.90 20.76 19.35
C ALA A 253 0.18 19.77 19.78
N SER A 254 -0.14 18.81 20.65
CA SER A 254 0.76 17.73 21.05
C SER A 254 1.13 16.84 19.87
N ALA A 255 0.15 16.43 19.07
CA ALA A 255 0.38 15.61 17.88
C ALA A 255 1.21 16.36 16.82
N ALA A 256 0.91 17.64 16.58
CA ALA A 256 1.68 18.48 15.67
C ALA A 256 3.10 18.74 16.19
N GLY A 257 3.27 18.95 17.50
CA GLY A 257 4.58 19.09 18.15
C GLY A 257 5.40 17.81 18.04
N ALA A 258 4.80 16.66 18.34
CA ALA A 258 5.44 15.35 18.19
C ALA A 258 5.81 15.05 16.73
N ALA A 259 4.90 15.32 15.78
CA ALA A 259 5.17 15.17 14.35
C ALA A 259 6.28 16.12 13.87
N GLY A 260 6.27 17.37 14.33
CA GLY A 260 7.30 18.36 14.03
C GLY A 260 8.68 17.98 14.59
N LEU A 261 8.72 17.49 15.83
CA LEU A 261 9.94 16.94 16.45
C LEU A 261 10.45 15.71 15.70
N ALA A 262 9.56 14.79 15.35
CA ALA A 262 9.89 13.57 14.62
C ALA A 262 10.45 13.90 13.23
N MET A 263 9.78 14.79 12.48
CA MET A 263 10.24 15.27 11.17
C MET A 263 11.58 16.01 11.27
N GLY A 264 11.73 16.91 12.24
CA GLY A 264 12.99 17.63 12.49
C GLY A 264 14.14 16.69 12.85
N THR A 265 13.87 15.67 13.69
CA THR A 265 14.86 14.65 14.06
C THR A 265 15.30 13.81 12.86
N ARG A 266 14.35 13.36 12.03
CA ARG A 266 14.63 12.58 10.81
C ARG A 266 15.48 13.36 9.82
N GLN A 267 15.14 14.62 9.57
CA GLN A 267 15.91 15.50 8.68
C GLN A 267 17.31 15.76 9.21
N MET A 268 17.43 15.99 10.53
CA MET A 268 18.71 16.24 11.16
C MET A 268 19.62 15.01 11.14
N LEU A 269 19.09 13.82 11.41
CA LEU A 269 19.82 12.56 11.22
C LEU A 269 20.25 12.36 9.75
N GLY A 270 19.38 12.68 8.80
CA GLY A 270 19.70 12.68 7.38
C GLY A 270 20.87 13.60 7.03
N MET A 271 20.90 14.81 7.59
CA MET A 271 22.01 15.76 7.40
C MET A 271 23.32 15.26 8.02
N VAL A 272 23.27 14.69 9.23
CA VAL A 272 24.46 14.08 9.87
C VAL A 272 25.01 12.94 9.01
N MET A 273 24.14 12.07 8.49
CA MET A 273 24.54 10.95 7.61
C MET A 273 25.03 11.42 6.24
N ALA A 274 24.43 12.46 5.68
CA ALA A 274 24.88 13.08 4.44
C ALA A 274 26.30 13.66 4.59
N GLU A 275 26.60 14.33 5.71
CA GLU A 275 27.94 14.84 5.99
C GLU A 275 28.97 13.70 6.08
N VAL A 276 28.64 12.60 6.77
CA VAL A 276 29.50 11.41 6.83
C VAL A 276 29.80 10.87 5.42
N TRP A 277 28.77 10.79 4.57
CA TRP A 277 28.92 10.33 3.20
C TRP A 277 29.74 11.29 2.33
N PHE A 278 29.46 12.60 2.37
CA PHE A 278 30.13 13.59 1.53
C PHE A 278 31.61 13.71 1.89
N GLU A 279 31.96 13.74 3.19
CA GLU A 279 33.36 13.76 3.60
C GLU A 279 34.10 12.47 3.20
N LEU A 280 33.41 11.31 3.23
CA LEU A 280 33.99 10.05 2.75
C LEU A 280 34.22 10.10 1.25
N ARG A 281 33.20 10.51 0.49
CA ARG A 281 33.24 10.65 -0.97
C ARG A 281 34.41 11.52 -1.42
N GLU A 282 34.63 12.65 -0.75
CA GLU A 282 35.73 13.57 -1.09
C GLU A 282 37.11 12.93 -0.90
N GLN A 283 37.27 12.04 0.10
CA GLN A 283 38.52 11.35 0.38
C GLN A 283 38.76 10.10 -0.49
N LEU A 284 37.71 9.50 -1.06
CA LEU A 284 37.80 8.25 -1.81
C LEU A 284 38.79 8.30 -2.99
N PRO A 285 38.80 9.31 -3.87
CA PRO A 285 39.72 9.34 -5.01
C PRO A 285 41.19 9.31 -4.59
N ALA A 286 41.56 10.17 -3.64
CA ALA A 286 42.93 10.25 -3.12
C ALA A 286 43.37 8.96 -2.42
N LEU A 287 42.45 8.31 -1.69
CA LEU A 287 42.70 7.03 -1.02
C LEU A 287 42.94 5.92 -2.05
N LEU A 288 42.09 5.84 -3.08
CA LEU A 288 42.19 4.83 -4.14
C LEU A 288 43.46 4.99 -4.98
N ASP A 289 43.83 6.23 -5.34
CA ASP A 289 45.07 6.52 -6.07
C ASP A 289 46.31 6.07 -5.29
N LYS A 290 46.34 6.31 -3.98
CA LYS A 290 47.43 5.86 -3.10
C LYS A 290 47.57 4.33 -3.05
N LEU A 291 46.46 3.60 -3.17
CA LEU A 291 46.45 2.13 -3.07
C LEU A 291 46.55 1.41 -4.42
N LYS A 292 46.41 2.12 -5.55
CA LYS A 292 46.26 1.52 -6.89
C LYS A 292 47.45 0.64 -7.32
N HIS A 293 48.68 1.01 -6.98
CA HIS A 293 49.89 0.34 -7.47
C HIS A 293 50.19 -1.01 -6.78
N GLN A 294 49.72 -1.21 -5.55
CA GLN A 294 49.87 -2.49 -4.82
C GLN A 294 48.65 -2.70 -3.92
N PHE A 295 47.48 -2.84 -4.55
CA PHE A 295 46.22 -2.90 -3.83
C PHE A 295 46.12 -4.14 -2.93
N SER A 296 45.85 -3.91 -1.64
CA SER A 296 45.47 -4.93 -0.67
C SER A 296 44.10 -4.58 -0.10
N PHE A 297 43.20 -5.56 -0.08
CA PHE A 297 41.85 -5.39 0.46
C PHE A 297 41.88 -5.08 1.97
N GLU A 298 42.79 -5.69 2.73
CA GLU A 298 42.97 -5.40 4.16
C GLU A 298 43.39 -3.94 4.37
N ALA A 299 44.40 -3.47 3.64
CA ALA A 299 44.89 -2.10 3.72
C ALA A 299 43.84 -1.06 3.27
N PHE A 300 42.97 -1.44 2.32
CA PHE A 300 41.83 -0.63 1.92
C PHE A 300 40.80 -0.49 3.05
N VAL A 301 40.38 -1.60 3.66
CA VAL A 301 39.42 -1.57 4.78
C VAL A 301 39.98 -0.80 5.98
N ASP A 302 41.28 -0.93 6.27
CA ASP A 302 41.97 -0.12 7.29
C ASP A 302 41.92 1.38 6.98
N SER A 303 42.23 1.76 5.74
CA SER A 303 42.24 3.16 5.31
C SER A 303 40.85 3.78 5.38
N ILE A 304 39.83 3.05 4.94
CA ILE A 304 38.41 3.44 5.07
C ILE A 304 38.03 3.60 6.53
N THR A 305 38.40 2.65 7.38
CA THR A 305 38.07 2.67 8.81
C THR A 305 38.70 3.90 9.48
N ALA A 306 39.96 4.19 9.18
CA ALA A 306 40.66 5.38 9.68
C ALA A 306 39.99 6.68 9.19
N SER A 307 39.65 6.77 7.90
CA SER A 307 38.93 7.91 7.32
C SER A 307 37.58 8.12 8.01
N LEU A 308 36.75 7.08 8.12
CA LEU A 308 35.44 7.15 8.78
C LEU A 308 35.54 7.55 10.25
N LYS A 309 36.57 7.11 10.97
CA LYS A 309 36.82 7.51 12.37
C LYS A 309 37.11 9.00 12.47
N GLY A 310 37.98 9.53 11.60
CA GLY A 310 38.29 10.95 11.54
C GLY A 310 37.10 11.81 11.08
N ILE A 311 36.31 11.32 10.13
CA ILE A 311 35.05 11.96 9.69
C ILE A 311 34.07 12.03 10.87
N TRP A 312 33.87 10.92 11.57
CA TRP A 312 32.96 10.87 12.71
C TRP A 312 33.34 11.87 13.81
N GLU A 313 34.63 11.99 14.13
CA GLU A 313 35.10 13.00 15.10
C GLU A 313 34.85 14.44 14.66
N ARG A 314 34.86 14.74 13.35
CA ARG A 314 34.54 16.07 12.81
C ARG A 314 33.04 16.33 12.79
N VAL A 315 32.26 15.34 12.35
CA VAL A 315 30.79 15.37 12.38
C VAL A 315 30.29 15.57 13.81
N GLN A 316 30.87 14.87 14.79
CA GLN A 316 30.53 15.05 16.21
C GLN A 316 30.76 16.48 16.71
N ARG A 317 31.84 17.13 16.26
CA ARG A 317 32.13 18.53 16.59
C ARG A 317 31.20 19.51 15.87
N ARG A 318 30.91 19.26 14.59
CA ARG A 318 30.06 20.12 13.76
C ARG A 318 28.60 20.10 14.21
N PHE A 319 28.11 18.96 14.68
CA PHE A 319 26.73 18.78 15.14
C PHE A 319 26.64 18.64 16.66
N SER A 320 27.58 19.22 17.42
CA SER A 320 27.66 19.07 18.87
C SER A 320 26.35 19.45 19.57
N ASP A 321 25.74 20.56 19.18
CA ASP A 321 24.54 21.08 19.86
C ASP A 321 23.33 20.17 19.63
N PHE A 322 23.19 19.64 18.41
CA PHE A 322 22.18 18.64 18.08
C PHE A 322 22.44 17.34 18.83
N LEU A 323 23.68 16.85 18.82
CA LEU A 323 24.05 15.59 19.47
C LEU A 323 23.93 15.68 21.00
N VAL A 324 24.17 16.85 21.60
CA VAL A 324 23.94 17.12 23.03
C VAL A 324 22.45 17.17 23.34
N ALA A 325 21.64 17.89 22.55
CA ALA A 325 20.19 17.90 22.71
C ALA A 325 19.56 16.50 22.50
N PHE A 326 20.14 15.70 21.61
CA PHE A 326 19.78 14.31 21.36
C PHE A 326 20.26 13.38 22.50
N LYS A 327 21.38 13.74 23.15
CA LYS A 327 21.99 13.05 24.30
C LYS A 327 21.28 13.30 25.62
N ASP A 328 20.64 14.44 25.80
CA ASP A 328 19.83 14.69 27.01
C ASP A 328 18.41 14.10 26.90
N GLY A 329 18.06 13.52 25.74
CA GLY A 329 16.84 12.75 25.51
C GLY A 329 17.00 11.23 25.67
N LEU A 330 15.96 10.47 25.30
CA LEU A 330 15.90 8.99 25.39
C LEU A 330 16.97 8.25 24.54
N PHE A 331 17.78 8.96 23.73
CA PHE A 331 18.59 8.40 22.64
C PHE A 331 20.12 8.51 22.82
N ALA A 332 20.58 8.99 23.98
CA ALA A 332 21.97 9.28 24.33
C ALA A 332 23.00 8.17 24.11
N GLY A 333 22.59 6.91 24.31
CA GLY A 333 23.46 5.75 24.20
C GLY A 333 23.60 5.19 22.78
N ILE A 334 22.75 5.63 21.85
CA ILE A 334 22.49 4.90 20.62
C ILE A 334 23.49 5.23 19.51
N LEU A 335 23.90 6.49 19.36
CA LEU A 335 24.90 6.84 18.34
C LEU A 335 26.27 6.27 18.69
N GLY A 336 26.63 6.21 19.97
CA GLY A 336 27.87 5.58 20.42
C GLY A 336 27.89 4.08 20.16
N SER A 337 26.79 3.39 20.48
CA SER A 337 26.66 1.95 20.21
C SER A 337 26.60 1.65 18.72
N LEU A 338 25.85 2.42 17.92
CA LEU A 338 25.82 2.33 16.46
C LEU A 338 27.22 2.48 15.86
N THR A 339 27.93 3.54 16.24
CA THR A 339 29.29 3.82 15.76
C THR A 339 30.23 2.67 16.08
N THR A 340 30.16 2.16 17.31
CA THR A 340 30.95 1.01 17.75
C THR A 340 30.62 -0.24 16.92
N THR A 341 29.34 -0.49 16.67
CA THR A 341 28.89 -1.62 15.84
C THR A 341 29.36 -1.50 14.40
N VAL A 342 29.29 -0.32 13.77
CA VAL A 342 29.82 -0.08 12.41
C VAL A 342 31.32 -0.38 12.35
N PHE A 343 32.10 0.12 13.31
CA PHE A 343 33.54 -0.16 13.34
C PHE A 343 33.86 -1.62 13.64
N ASN A 344 33.06 -2.30 14.46
CA ASN A 344 33.19 -3.75 14.68
C ASN A 344 32.90 -4.56 13.42
N ILE A 345 31.91 -4.15 12.61
CA ILE A 345 31.60 -4.79 11.33
C ILE A 345 32.78 -4.61 10.37
N LEU A 346 33.36 -3.41 10.27
CA LEU A 346 34.53 -3.15 9.42
C LEU A 346 35.77 -3.94 9.88
N ALA A 347 36.08 -3.95 11.18
CA ALA A 347 37.18 -4.72 11.75
C ALA A 347 36.99 -6.23 11.53
N THR A 348 35.77 -6.75 11.72
CA THR A 348 35.46 -8.15 11.41
C THR A 348 35.63 -8.45 9.93
N THR A 349 35.22 -7.51 9.06
CA THR A 349 35.37 -7.65 7.60
C THR A 349 36.84 -7.71 7.19
N GLN A 350 37.69 -6.91 7.82
CA GLN A 350 39.14 -6.96 7.63
C GLN A 350 39.71 -8.33 8.03
N VAL A 351 39.39 -8.85 9.22
CA VAL A 351 39.86 -10.17 9.67
C VAL A 351 39.38 -11.29 8.74
N MET A 352 38.18 -11.14 8.18
CA MET A 352 37.57 -12.10 7.26
C MET A 352 37.96 -11.88 5.79
N ALA A 353 38.85 -10.93 5.50
CA ALA A 353 39.25 -10.54 4.13
C ALA A 353 39.61 -11.74 3.26
N ILE A 354 40.48 -12.62 3.75
CA ILE A 354 40.91 -13.82 3.01
C ILE A 354 39.74 -14.74 2.68
N LYS A 355 38.78 -14.90 3.59
CA LYS A 355 37.59 -15.73 3.37
C LYS A 355 36.66 -15.10 2.33
N ILE A 356 36.43 -13.79 2.44
CA ILE A 356 35.60 -13.02 1.50
C ILE A 356 36.20 -13.08 0.10
N ILE A 357 37.49 -12.80 -0.03
CA ILE A 357 38.23 -12.91 -1.31
C ILE A 357 38.11 -14.31 -1.88
N ARG A 358 38.27 -15.36 -1.06
CA ARG A 358 38.14 -16.76 -1.50
C ARG A 358 36.76 -17.08 -2.04
N GLU A 359 35.69 -16.57 -1.40
CA GLU A 359 34.31 -16.78 -1.86
C GLU A 359 34.06 -16.07 -3.19
N VAL A 360 34.43 -14.78 -3.30
CA VAL A 360 34.32 -14.01 -4.55
C VAL A 360 35.10 -14.67 -5.68
N TRP A 361 36.32 -15.13 -5.38
CA TRP A 361 37.16 -15.86 -6.32
C TRP A 361 36.54 -17.18 -6.77
N GLY A 362 35.95 -17.93 -5.83
CA GLY A 362 35.24 -19.18 -6.13
C GLY A 362 34.08 -18.97 -7.09
N GLN A 363 33.30 -17.89 -6.92
CA GLN A 363 32.22 -17.55 -7.83
C GLN A 363 32.75 -17.06 -9.18
N LEU A 364 33.79 -16.21 -9.21
CA LEU A 364 34.39 -15.75 -10.45
C LEU A 364 34.94 -16.91 -11.29
N VAL A 365 35.64 -17.86 -10.66
CA VAL A 365 36.16 -19.06 -11.34
C VAL A 365 35.03 -19.93 -11.88
N LYS A 366 33.93 -20.09 -11.13
CA LYS A 366 32.74 -20.81 -11.60
C LYS A 366 32.09 -20.10 -12.79
N ALA A 367 31.98 -18.77 -12.77
CA ALA A 367 31.43 -17.99 -13.88
C ALA A 367 32.29 -18.11 -15.13
N ILE A 368 33.61 -17.99 -14.99
CA ILE A 368 34.57 -18.16 -16.08
C ILE A 368 34.50 -19.58 -16.64
N LYS A 369 34.46 -20.61 -15.79
CA LYS A 369 34.30 -22.01 -16.22
C LYS A 369 32.98 -22.25 -16.94
N LEU A 370 31.89 -21.67 -16.44
CA LEU A 370 30.58 -21.78 -17.08
C LEU A 370 30.58 -21.12 -18.46
N MET A 371 31.18 -19.93 -18.61
CA MET A 371 31.33 -19.25 -19.90
C MET A 371 32.24 -20.02 -20.89
N ILE A 372 33.36 -20.59 -20.41
CA ILE A 372 34.34 -21.26 -21.27
C ILE A 372 33.91 -22.67 -21.65
N PHE A 373 33.37 -23.44 -20.70
CA PHE A 373 33.12 -24.87 -20.89
C PHE A 373 31.65 -25.21 -21.17
N ASN A 374 30.70 -24.34 -20.78
CA ASN A 374 29.24 -24.55 -20.91
C ASN A 374 28.80 -26.03 -20.80
N PRO A 375 29.11 -26.72 -19.68
CA PRO A 375 28.97 -28.17 -19.57
C PRO A 375 27.52 -28.64 -19.73
N ASP A 376 26.55 -27.78 -19.37
CA ASP A 376 25.12 -28.07 -19.41
C ASP A 376 24.47 -27.67 -20.75
N GLN A 377 25.26 -27.22 -21.74
CA GLN A 377 24.81 -26.80 -23.08
C GLN A 377 23.70 -25.74 -23.06
N LEU A 378 23.79 -24.80 -22.11
CA LEU A 378 22.82 -23.71 -21.97
C LEU A 378 22.80 -22.87 -23.25
N SER A 379 21.61 -22.41 -23.66
CA SER A 379 21.49 -21.43 -24.74
C SER A 379 22.20 -20.12 -24.37
N PHE A 380 22.56 -19.27 -25.35
CA PHE A 380 23.28 -18.02 -25.08
C PHE A 380 22.59 -17.14 -24.01
N VAL A 381 21.27 -17.04 -24.06
CA VAL A 381 20.47 -16.26 -23.09
C VAL A 381 20.50 -16.92 -21.71
N GLU A 382 20.34 -18.24 -21.62
CA GLU A 382 20.39 -18.98 -20.34
C GLU A 382 21.80 -18.96 -19.74
N LEU A 383 22.84 -19.02 -20.57
CA LEU A 383 24.23 -18.87 -20.17
C LEU A 383 24.48 -17.47 -19.60
N CYS A 384 24.01 -16.41 -20.28
CA CYS A 384 24.07 -15.05 -19.78
C CYS A 384 23.30 -14.90 -18.46
N GLN A 385 22.12 -15.49 -18.32
CA GLN A 385 21.33 -15.47 -17.09
C GLN A 385 22.05 -16.22 -15.95
N ALA A 386 22.63 -17.38 -16.22
CA ALA A 386 23.35 -18.19 -15.24
C ALA A 386 24.63 -17.49 -14.77
N VAL A 387 25.39 -16.88 -15.69
CA VAL A 387 26.56 -16.05 -15.37
C VAL A 387 26.16 -14.80 -14.58
N THR A 388 25.08 -14.12 -15.00
CA THR A 388 24.55 -12.93 -14.29
C THR A 388 24.10 -13.29 -12.87
N SER A 389 23.39 -14.41 -12.70
CA SER A 389 22.97 -14.92 -11.39
C SER A 389 24.18 -15.24 -10.50
N LEU A 390 25.21 -15.88 -11.06
CA LEU A 390 26.41 -16.23 -10.33
C LEU A 390 27.22 -15.01 -9.87
N LEU A 391 27.27 -13.97 -10.71
CA LEU A 391 27.91 -12.69 -10.39
C LEU A 391 27.07 -11.83 -9.42
N SER A 392 25.74 -12.03 -9.40
CA SER A 392 24.82 -11.34 -8.47
C SER A 392 24.94 -11.87 -7.04
N VAL A 393 25.42 -13.09 -6.84
CA VAL A 393 25.76 -13.66 -5.52
C VAL A 393 27.19 -13.22 -5.14
N GLY A 394 27.36 -11.93 -4.91
CA GLY A 394 28.61 -11.35 -4.43
C GLY A 394 28.76 -11.47 -2.91
N ALA A 395 29.99 -11.61 -2.41
CA ALA A 395 30.26 -11.59 -0.97
C ALA A 395 29.78 -10.29 -0.28
N ALA A 396 29.59 -9.21 -1.05
CA ALA A 396 28.98 -7.96 -0.59
C ALA A 396 27.54 -8.13 -0.04
N THR A 397 26.71 -8.98 -0.65
CA THR A 397 25.32 -9.20 -0.19
C THR A 397 25.26 -9.89 1.17
N VAL A 398 26.23 -10.77 1.44
CA VAL A 398 26.39 -11.44 2.75
C VAL A 398 26.87 -10.45 3.81
N VAL A 399 27.80 -9.56 3.47
CA VAL A 399 28.27 -8.50 4.39
C VAL A 399 27.13 -7.52 4.72
N GLY A 400 26.32 -7.12 3.73
CA GLY A 400 25.21 -6.20 3.96
C GLY A 400 24.07 -6.76 4.80
N SER A 401 23.62 -7.98 4.51
CA SER A 401 22.59 -8.64 5.32
C SER A 401 23.04 -8.87 6.77
N MET A 402 24.30 -9.24 6.99
CA MET A 402 24.89 -9.39 8.32
C MET A 402 25.06 -8.05 9.03
N ALA A 403 25.47 -7.00 8.32
CA ALA A 403 25.61 -5.64 8.86
C ALA A 403 24.27 -5.11 9.36
N TYR A 404 23.22 -5.20 8.54
CA TYR A 404 21.87 -4.77 8.96
C TYR A 404 21.37 -5.55 10.18
N ALA A 405 21.55 -6.87 10.21
CA ALA A 405 21.14 -7.71 11.33
C ALA A 405 21.86 -7.38 12.64
N GLN A 406 23.11 -6.91 12.60
CA GLN A 406 23.87 -6.46 13.77
C GLN A 406 23.53 -5.03 14.19
N LEU A 407 23.18 -4.16 13.23
CA LEU A 407 22.87 -2.75 13.49
C LEU A 407 21.45 -2.55 14.01
N LEU A 408 20.47 -3.32 13.53
CA LEU A 408 19.05 -3.14 13.86
C LEU A 408 18.75 -3.24 15.38
N PRO A 409 19.24 -4.24 16.13
CA PRO A 409 18.98 -4.33 17.58
C PRO A 409 19.53 -3.12 18.36
N VAL A 410 20.63 -2.56 17.88
CA VAL A 410 21.31 -1.40 18.48
C VAL A 410 20.57 -0.11 18.15
N CYS A 411 19.76 -0.09 17.08
CA CYS A 411 18.97 1.04 16.63
C CYS A 411 17.50 0.95 17.06
N SER A 412 17.25 0.57 18.32
CA SER A 412 15.90 0.44 18.89
C SER A 412 15.31 1.81 19.28
N PHE A 413 15.06 2.68 18.29
CA PHE A 413 14.45 4.01 18.47
C PHE A 413 13.72 4.49 17.20
N PRO A 414 12.85 5.53 17.29
CA PRO A 414 12.24 6.13 16.10
C PRO A 414 13.31 6.56 15.09
N PHE A 415 13.17 6.15 13.83
CA PHE A 415 14.15 6.35 12.74
C PHE A 415 15.43 5.49 12.82
N GLY A 416 15.52 4.58 13.81
CA GLY A 416 16.68 3.70 13.96
C GLY A 416 16.80 2.64 12.87
N ALA A 417 15.68 2.14 12.33
CA ALA A 417 15.70 1.21 11.21
C ALA A 417 16.29 1.87 9.95
N GLU A 418 15.92 3.12 9.68
CA GLU A 418 16.43 3.92 8.56
C GLU A 418 17.93 4.24 8.73
N LEU A 419 18.37 4.50 9.96
CA LEU A 419 19.79 4.68 10.28
C LEU A 419 20.59 3.39 10.10
N ALA A 420 20.07 2.25 10.58
CA ALA A 420 20.67 0.93 10.39
C ALA A 420 20.74 0.55 8.90
N ALA A 421 19.69 0.85 8.14
CA ALA A 421 19.63 0.62 6.70
C ALA A 421 20.70 1.43 5.96
N PHE A 422 20.81 2.74 6.25
CA PHE A 422 21.85 3.59 5.68
C PHE A 422 23.26 3.11 6.03
N ALA A 423 23.53 2.87 7.32
CA ALA A 423 24.85 2.41 7.76
C ALA A 423 25.23 1.07 7.13
N SER A 424 24.26 0.15 7.02
CA SER A 424 24.45 -1.13 6.33
C SER A 424 24.73 -0.95 4.83
N ALA A 425 23.96 -0.09 4.14
CA ALA A 425 24.18 0.22 2.73
C ALA A 425 25.55 0.85 2.49
N LEU A 426 25.96 1.78 3.35
CA LEU A 426 27.28 2.42 3.29
C LEU A 426 28.41 1.40 3.44
N VAL A 427 28.35 0.55 4.47
CA VAL A 427 29.35 -0.53 4.69
C VAL A 427 29.37 -1.46 3.49
N THR A 428 28.20 -1.92 3.03
CA THR A 428 28.09 -2.82 1.87
C THR A 428 28.72 -2.22 0.62
N GLY A 429 28.39 -0.96 0.33
CA GLY A 429 28.91 -0.25 -0.83
C GLY A 429 30.42 -0.09 -0.80
N VAL A 430 30.98 0.32 0.34
CA VAL A 430 32.43 0.49 0.49
C VAL A 430 33.17 -0.84 0.36
N ILE A 431 32.64 -1.91 0.95
CA ILE A 431 33.21 -3.26 0.80
C ILE A 431 33.14 -3.74 -0.66
N THR A 432 32.03 -3.49 -1.34
CA THR A 432 31.87 -3.81 -2.77
C THR A 432 32.90 -3.07 -3.62
N LEU A 433 33.10 -1.77 -3.37
CA LEU A 433 34.12 -0.96 -4.03
C LEU A 433 35.53 -1.56 -3.83
N GLY A 434 35.88 -1.90 -2.58
CA GLY A 434 37.17 -2.51 -2.26
C GLY A 434 37.39 -3.86 -2.95
N LEU A 435 36.36 -4.71 -3.04
CA LEU A 435 36.44 -6.00 -3.73
C LEU A 435 36.61 -5.82 -5.24
N ASN A 436 35.91 -4.87 -5.85
CA ASN A 436 36.07 -4.56 -7.27
C ASN A 436 37.49 -4.05 -7.57
N TYR A 437 38.02 -3.15 -6.74
CA TYR A 437 39.41 -2.69 -6.87
C TYR A 437 40.42 -3.81 -6.68
N PHE A 438 40.19 -4.74 -5.74
CA PHE A 438 41.03 -5.93 -5.58
C PHE A 438 41.05 -6.80 -6.84
N LEU A 439 39.89 -7.05 -7.45
CA LEU A 439 39.76 -7.87 -8.65
C LEU A 439 40.38 -7.22 -9.91
N LEU A 440 40.61 -5.91 -9.89
CA LEU A 440 41.14 -5.17 -11.03
C LEU A 440 42.62 -4.80 -10.88
N HIS A 441 43.08 -4.52 -9.65
CA HIS A 441 44.39 -3.90 -9.41
C HIS A 441 45.32 -4.70 -8.49
N SER A 442 44.85 -5.78 -7.85
CA SER A 442 45.73 -6.59 -6.99
C SER A 442 46.76 -7.37 -7.82
N GLY A 443 47.93 -7.67 -7.22
CA GLY A 443 48.98 -8.44 -7.90
C GLY A 443 48.54 -9.87 -8.29
N VAL A 444 47.57 -10.46 -7.59
CA VAL A 444 46.98 -11.76 -7.95
C VAL A 444 46.05 -11.62 -9.14
N ALA A 445 45.21 -10.59 -9.15
CA ALA A 445 44.32 -10.29 -10.27
C ALA A 445 45.10 -9.97 -11.54
N LEU A 446 46.12 -9.12 -11.48
CA LEU A 446 46.95 -8.79 -12.65
C LEU A 446 47.62 -10.02 -13.25
N LYS A 447 48.11 -10.95 -12.42
CA LYS A 447 48.65 -12.24 -12.89
C LYS A 447 47.58 -13.11 -13.53
N LEU A 448 46.36 -13.12 -13.01
CA LEU A 448 45.23 -13.83 -13.61
C LEU A 448 44.85 -13.22 -14.95
N TRP A 449 44.70 -11.90 -15.04
CA TRP A 449 44.33 -11.23 -16.28
C TRP A 449 45.42 -11.40 -17.33
N ALA A 450 46.69 -11.29 -16.94
CA ALA A 450 47.82 -11.64 -17.81
C ALA A 450 47.79 -13.12 -18.22
N PHE A 451 47.41 -14.03 -17.31
CA PHE A 451 47.23 -15.44 -17.65
C PHE A 451 46.10 -15.64 -18.66
N ILE A 452 44.94 -15.01 -18.45
CA ILE A 452 43.78 -15.05 -19.36
C ILE A 452 44.12 -14.43 -20.72
N GLU A 453 44.91 -13.36 -20.75
CA GLU A 453 45.42 -12.74 -21.98
C GLU A 453 46.52 -13.59 -22.65
N SER A 454 47.28 -14.37 -21.88
CA SER A 454 48.33 -15.28 -22.36
C SER A 454 47.81 -16.64 -22.82
N LEU A 455 46.62 -17.05 -22.36
CA LEU A 455 45.86 -18.06 -23.06
C LEU A 455 45.73 -17.51 -24.47
N PRO A 456 46.20 -18.23 -25.52
CA PRO A 456 46.01 -17.72 -26.87
C PRO A 456 44.52 -17.36 -26.98
N PRO A 457 44.15 -16.30 -27.72
CA PRO A 457 42.78 -16.27 -28.18
C PRO A 457 42.57 -17.64 -28.82
N HIS A 458 41.36 -18.14 -28.92
CA HIS A 458 41.15 -19.25 -29.82
C HIS A 458 41.52 -18.90 -31.28
N ALA A 459 42.52 -18.07 -31.61
CA ALA A 459 43.10 -17.80 -32.92
C ALA A 459 43.49 -19.08 -33.67
N GLY A 460 43.87 -20.18 -33.01
CA GLY A 460 44.05 -21.47 -33.69
C GLY A 460 42.73 -22.07 -34.16
N THR A 461 41.75 -22.17 -33.25
CA THR A 461 40.44 -22.80 -33.48
C THR A 461 39.47 -21.89 -34.27
N ILE A 462 39.55 -20.57 -34.09
CA ILE A 462 38.82 -19.52 -34.82
C ILE A 462 39.43 -19.36 -36.21
N LYS A 463 40.76 -19.41 -36.41
CA LYS A 463 41.30 -19.48 -37.78
C LYS A 463 40.96 -20.81 -38.45
N GLN A 464 40.91 -21.92 -37.71
CA GLN A 464 40.41 -23.19 -38.25
C GLN A 464 38.93 -23.11 -38.61
N PHE A 465 38.06 -22.55 -37.76
CA PHE A 465 36.65 -22.38 -38.09
C PHE A 465 36.42 -21.34 -39.19
N GLN A 466 37.19 -20.25 -39.26
CA GLN A 466 37.14 -19.29 -40.37
C GLN A 466 37.65 -19.89 -41.68
N ALA A 467 38.70 -20.72 -41.64
CA ALA A 467 39.19 -21.44 -42.81
C ALA A 467 38.22 -22.54 -43.26
N ILE A 468 37.63 -23.29 -42.32
CA ILE A 468 36.59 -24.29 -42.60
C ILE A 468 35.34 -23.61 -43.18
N ASN A 469 34.92 -22.46 -42.64
CA ASN A 469 33.77 -21.73 -43.15
C ASN A 469 34.05 -21.15 -44.55
N ALA A 470 35.25 -20.61 -44.81
CA ALA A 470 35.65 -20.15 -46.14
C ALA A 470 35.75 -21.30 -47.16
N GLU A 471 36.19 -22.49 -46.74
CA GLU A 471 36.21 -23.69 -47.57
C GLU A 471 34.79 -24.24 -47.81
N LEU A 472 33.91 -24.15 -46.81
CA LEU A 472 32.49 -24.49 -46.94
C LEU A 472 31.79 -23.53 -47.90
N ASP A 473 32.05 -22.23 -47.81
CA ASP A 473 31.51 -21.20 -48.71
C ASP A 473 32.00 -21.45 -50.15
N ARG A 474 33.27 -21.83 -50.33
CA ARG A 474 33.82 -22.23 -51.64
C ARG A 474 33.10 -23.47 -52.19
N TYR A 475 32.90 -24.50 -51.36
CA TYR A 475 32.20 -25.72 -51.77
C TYR A 475 30.72 -25.50 -52.05
N LEU A 476 30.03 -24.68 -51.25
CA LEU A 476 28.63 -24.32 -51.47
C LEU A 476 28.47 -23.49 -52.75
N ALA A 477 29.42 -22.61 -53.07
CA ALA A 477 29.45 -21.86 -54.33
C ALA A 477 29.77 -22.73 -55.57
N GLU A 478 30.65 -23.72 -55.43
CA GLU A 478 30.89 -24.72 -56.49
C GLU A 478 29.68 -25.64 -56.68
N LEU A 479 29.06 -26.09 -55.59
CA LEU A 479 27.88 -26.95 -55.62
C LEU A 479 26.66 -26.21 -56.21
N SER A 480 26.45 -24.93 -55.87
CA SER A 480 25.36 -24.12 -56.43
C SER A 480 25.53 -23.89 -57.94
N ARG A 481 26.78 -23.76 -58.42
CA ARG A 481 27.10 -23.67 -59.86
C ARG A 481 26.91 -25.01 -60.59
N LEU A 482 27.26 -26.12 -59.95
CA LEU A 482 27.26 -27.44 -60.59
C LEU A 482 25.90 -28.16 -60.56
N GLU A 483 25.12 -28.06 -59.48
CA GLU A 483 23.85 -28.78 -59.33
C GLU A 483 22.62 -27.99 -59.80
N PHE A 484 22.63 -26.66 -59.73
CA PHE A 484 21.42 -25.85 -59.99
C PHE A 484 21.57 -24.82 -61.12
N ASN A 485 22.76 -24.68 -61.72
CA ASN A 485 23.06 -23.74 -62.81
C ASN A 485 22.51 -22.32 -62.57
N LEU A 486 22.52 -21.87 -61.31
CA LEU A 486 22.02 -20.56 -60.90
C LEU A 486 23.13 -19.52 -61.03
N ASP A 487 22.87 -18.46 -61.80
CA ASP A 487 23.73 -17.28 -61.81
C ASP A 487 23.42 -16.42 -60.58
N VAL A 488 24.37 -16.40 -59.65
CA VAL A 488 24.23 -15.73 -58.35
C VAL A 488 24.20 -14.21 -58.52
N ASP A 489 24.89 -13.67 -59.53
CA ASP A 489 24.91 -12.24 -59.81
C ASP A 489 23.56 -11.78 -60.39
N GLU A 490 22.94 -12.62 -61.24
CA GLU A 490 21.59 -12.38 -61.78
C GLU A 490 20.52 -12.40 -60.68
N LEU A 491 20.57 -13.39 -59.78
CA LEU A 491 19.62 -13.48 -58.66
C LEU A 491 19.78 -12.33 -57.67
N GLN A 492 21.01 -11.87 -57.43
CA GLN A 492 21.26 -10.72 -56.58
C GLN A 492 20.77 -9.42 -57.22
N ALA A 493 20.98 -9.24 -58.54
CA ALA A 493 20.47 -8.10 -59.29
C ALA A 493 18.93 -8.05 -59.25
N PHE A 494 18.27 -9.17 -59.51
CA PHE A 494 16.81 -9.28 -59.42
C PHE A 494 16.28 -8.96 -58.01
N SER A 495 16.93 -9.45 -56.96
CA SER A 495 16.56 -9.16 -55.56
C SER A 495 16.69 -7.67 -55.21
N LEU A 496 17.76 -7.02 -55.67
CA LEU A 496 17.97 -5.58 -55.49
C LEU A 496 16.93 -4.76 -56.26
N GLU A 497 16.59 -5.18 -57.49
CA GLU A 497 15.58 -4.50 -58.31
C GLU A 497 14.19 -4.60 -57.67
N LEU A 498 13.83 -5.78 -57.15
CA LEU A 498 12.61 -5.99 -56.35
C LEU A 498 12.57 -5.13 -55.09
N GLN A 499 13.68 -5.04 -54.35
CA GLN A 499 13.77 -4.20 -53.14
C GLN A 499 13.65 -2.71 -53.46
N SER A 500 14.10 -2.28 -54.63
CA SER A 500 14.07 -0.88 -55.06
C SER A 500 12.70 -0.41 -55.55
N CYS A 501 11.75 -1.32 -55.78
CA CYS A 501 10.40 -0.99 -56.21
C CYS A 501 9.60 -0.32 -55.08
N ASN A 502 9.05 0.86 -55.36
CA ASN A 502 8.37 1.68 -54.35
C ASN A 502 6.86 1.38 -54.23
N ASP A 503 6.28 0.67 -55.19
CA ASP A 503 4.87 0.28 -55.18
C ASP A 503 4.63 -1.11 -55.79
N GLU A 504 3.45 -1.66 -55.51
CA GLU A 504 3.03 -2.99 -55.98
C GLU A 504 2.92 -3.09 -57.51
N LEU A 505 2.69 -1.97 -58.20
CA LEU A 505 2.59 -1.96 -59.65
C LEU A 505 3.98 -2.16 -60.27
N GLN A 506 4.99 -1.45 -59.76
CA GLN A 506 6.40 -1.63 -60.13
C GLN A 506 6.90 -3.03 -59.80
N ARG A 507 6.59 -3.54 -58.59
CA ARG A 507 6.93 -4.93 -58.23
C ARG A 507 6.29 -5.93 -59.19
N SER A 508 5.02 -5.73 -59.56
CA SER A 508 4.32 -6.60 -60.50
C SER A 508 4.96 -6.60 -61.90
N VAL A 509 5.51 -5.47 -62.36
CA VAL A 509 6.21 -5.38 -63.65
C VAL A 509 7.54 -6.11 -63.62
N VAL A 510 8.35 -5.92 -62.57
CA VAL A 510 9.64 -6.61 -62.40
C VAL A 510 9.43 -8.12 -62.31
N LEU A 511 8.43 -8.57 -61.54
CA LEU A 511 8.07 -9.99 -61.45
C LEU A 511 7.59 -10.55 -62.80
N GLN A 512 6.82 -9.78 -63.58
CA GLN A 512 6.33 -10.22 -64.88
C GLN A 512 7.48 -10.40 -65.90
N GLN A 513 8.44 -9.48 -65.89
CA GLN A 513 9.62 -9.56 -66.76
C GLN A 513 10.48 -10.78 -66.41
N GLU A 514 10.68 -11.05 -65.13
CA GLU A 514 11.47 -12.19 -64.68
C GLU A 514 10.79 -13.54 -65.01
N VAL A 515 9.47 -13.62 -64.83
CA VAL A 515 8.67 -14.78 -65.21
C VAL A 515 8.79 -15.05 -66.71
N GLN A 516 8.74 -14.02 -67.56
CA GLN A 516 8.94 -14.18 -69.01
C GLN A 516 10.38 -14.55 -69.37
N ALA A 517 11.37 -13.90 -68.78
CA ALA A 517 12.79 -14.16 -69.04
C ALA A 517 13.17 -15.61 -68.70
N ARG A 518 12.61 -16.15 -67.63
CA ARG A 518 12.82 -17.54 -67.17
C ARG A 518 11.85 -18.56 -67.77
N GLY A 519 10.91 -18.12 -68.61
CA GLY A 519 9.92 -19.00 -69.25
C GLY A 519 8.99 -19.72 -68.27
N ILE A 520 8.68 -19.09 -67.13
CA ILE A 520 7.84 -19.68 -66.10
C ILE A 520 6.37 -19.58 -66.54
N GLU A 521 5.72 -20.72 -66.76
CA GLU A 521 4.28 -20.75 -67.06
C GLU A 521 3.47 -20.48 -65.80
N LEU A 522 2.69 -19.40 -65.82
CA LEU A 522 1.79 -19.06 -64.73
C LEU A 522 0.40 -19.62 -64.97
N PRO A 523 -0.27 -20.11 -63.91
CA PRO A 523 -1.63 -20.67 -64.01
C PRO A 523 -2.72 -19.59 -64.10
N PHE A 524 -2.33 -18.31 -64.18
CA PHE A 524 -3.21 -17.16 -64.38
C PHE A 524 -2.51 -16.10 -65.21
N GLU A 525 -3.28 -15.18 -65.78
CA GLU A 525 -2.76 -14.05 -66.55
C GLU A 525 -2.44 -12.87 -65.63
N ILE A 526 -1.17 -12.44 -65.61
CA ILE A 526 -0.72 -11.27 -64.86
C ILE A 526 -1.47 -10.02 -65.34
N GLY A 527 -1.99 -9.22 -64.40
CA GLY A 527 -2.75 -7.99 -64.69
C GLY A 527 -4.24 -8.22 -64.98
N ASN A 528 -4.70 -9.47 -65.10
CA ASN A 528 -6.10 -9.82 -65.30
C ASN A 528 -6.71 -10.37 -64.00
N ALA A 529 -7.33 -9.47 -63.22
CA ALA A 529 -7.89 -9.83 -61.92
C ALA A 529 -8.98 -10.92 -61.98
N ALA A 530 -9.68 -11.07 -63.11
CA ALA A 530 -10.66 -12.15 -63.29
C ALA A 530 -9.98 -13.51 -63.49
N SER A 531 -8.89 -13.57 -64.24
CA SER A 531 -8.07 -14.78 -64.43
C SER A 531 -7.45 -15.24 -63.12
N THR A 532 -6.84 -14.33 -62.36
CA THR A 532 -6.28 -14.63 -61.03
C THR A 532 -7.33 -15.12 -60.04
N ARG A 533 -8.51 -14.48 -60.00
CA ARG A 533 -9.60 -14.94 -59.12
C ARG A 533 -10.12 -16.32 -59.53
N ASN A 534 -10.32 -16.58 -60.82
CA ASN A 534 -10.76 -17.90 -61.28
C ASN A 534 -9.77 -19.00 -60.90
N TRP A 535 -8.46 -18.76 -61.07
CA TRP A 535 -7.43 -19.69 -60.62
C TRP A 535 -7.46 -19.89 -59.11
N LEU A 536 -7.48 -18.83 -58.31
CA LEU A 536 -7.54 -18.95 -56.85
C LEU A 536 -8.80 -19.69 -56.39
N THR A 537 -9.94 -19.48 -57.05
CA THR A 537 -11.19 -20.20 -56.74
C THR A 537 -11.11 -21.68 -57.14
N SER A 538 -10.30 -22.05 -58.14
CA SER A 538 -10.06 -23.45 -58.52
C SER A 538 -9.15 -24.22 -57.54
N LEU A 539 -8.48 -23.50 -56.62
CA LEU A 539 -7.58 -24.07 -55.61
C LEU A 539 -8.26 -24.31 -54.25
N VAL A 540 -9.52 -23.90 -54.09
CA VAL A 540 -10.31 -24.03 -52.85
C VAL A 540 -11.33 -25.16 -52.95
#